data_AF-A0A957N9I5-F1
#
_entry.id   AF-A0A957N9I5-F1
#
_cell.length_a   1.000
_cell.length_b   1.000
_cell.length_c   1.000
_cell.angle_alpha   90.00
_cell.angle_beta   90.00
_cell.angle_gamma   90.00
#
_symmetry.space_group_name_H-M   'P 1'
#
loop_
_entity.id
_entity.type
_entity.pdbx_description
1 polymer ?
#
loop_
_entity_poly.entity_id
_entity_poly.type
_entity_poly.pdbx_seq_one_letter_code
_entity_poly.pdbx_strand_id
1 'polypeptide(L)'
;MSHLPFPALVGLETAQQALLMLAVEPRLRGVILAAPAGTGKSSLARGLQALLTDAATPFVELPASIDAENLLSGLDLPASLAGGALVIRPGALARADGGI
;
A
#
# COMPACT_ATOMS: atom_id res chain seq x y z
N MET A 1 -11.30 12.59 3.72
CA MET A 1 -10.57 13.72 3.10
C MET A 1 -10.66 13.52 1.60
N SER A 2 -11.12 14.50 0.82
CA SER A 2 -11.25 14.35 -0.63
C SER A 2 -9.87 14.34 -1.27
N HIS A 3 -9.38 13.16 -1.66
CA HIS A 3 -8.17 13.03 -2.45
C HIS A 3 -8.40 13.61 -3.86
N LEU A 4 -7.35 14.17 -4.46
CA LEU A 4 -7.39 14.58 -5.86
C LEU A 4 -7.66 13.33 -6.73
N PRO A 5 -8.61 13.38 -7.68
CA PRO A 5 -8.88 12.22 -8.51
C PRO A 5 -7.64 11.88 -9.35
N PHE A 6 -7.38 10.59 -9.56
CA PHE A 6 -6.21 10.08 -10.30
C PHE A 6 -5.89 10.84 -11.61
N PRO A 7 -6.86 11.10 -12.51
CA PRO A 7 -6.58 11.81 -13.76
C PRO A 7 -6.31 13.32 -13.59
N ALA A 8 -6.61 13.91 -12.43
CA ALA A 8 -6.42 15.35 -12.20
C ALA A 8 -4.99 15.72 -11.77
N LEU A 9 -4.09 14.74 -11.62
CA LEU A 9 -2.68 14.96 -11.35
C LEU A 9 -1.91 15.19 -12.66
N VAL A 10 -1.64 16.44 -12.98
CA VAL A 10 -1.00 16.89 -14.23
C VAL A 10 0.51 16.66 -14.20
N GLY A 11 1.12 16.28 -15.33
CA GLY A 11 2.57 16.10 -15.47
C GLY A 11 3.10 14.78 -14.93
N LEU A 12 2.21 13.83 -14.65
CA LEU A 12 2.52 12.48 -14.14
C LEU A 12 1.99 11.39 -15.07
N GLU A 13 1.81 11.67 -16.36
CA GLU A 13 1.15 10.78 -17.33
C GLU A 13 1.86 9.43 -17.44
N THR A 14 3.20 9.42 -17.47
CA THR A 14 4.00 8.19 -17.48
C THR A 14 3.80 7.37 -16.19
N ALA A 15 3.73 8.04 -15.04
CA ALA A 15 3.51 7.37 -13.76
C ALA A 15 2.08 6.81 -13.65
N GLN A 16 1.09 7.56 -14.14
CA GLN A 16 -0.30 7.10 -14.25
C GLN A 16 -0.38 5.84 -15.11
N GLN A 17 0.22 5.86 -16.30
CA GLN A 17 0.23 4.71 -17.20
C GLN A 17 0.92 3.50 -16.58
N ALA A 18 2.07 3.68 -15.93
CA ALA A 18 2.76 2.59 -15.23
C ALA A 18 1.89 1.92 -14.15
N LEU A 19 1.19 2.73 -13.35
CA LEU A 19 0.28 2.24 -12.32
C LEU A 19 -0.95 1.52 -12.89
N LEU A 20 -1.52 2.04 -13.98
CA LEU A 20 -2.63 1.37 -14.67
C LEU A 20 -2.20 0.04 -15.27
N MET A 21 -0.99 -0.04 -15.85
CA MET A 21 -0.44 -1.31 -16.33
C MET A 21 -0.26 -2.31 -15.19
N LEU A 22 0.26 -1.88 -14.03
CA LEU A 22 0.38 -2.74 -12.85
C LEU A 22 -0.97 -3.24 -12.35
N ALA A 23 -2.00 -2.38 -12.37
CA ALA A 23 -3.36 -2.75 -11.97
C ALA A 23 -3.99 -3.80 -12.91
N VAL A 24 -3.64 -3.80 -14.20
CA VAL A 24 -4.14 -4.76 -15.19
C VAL A 24 -3.31 -6.05 -15.22
N GLU A 25 -1.98 -5.96 -15.08
CA GLU A 25 -1.06 -7.11 -15.10
C GLU A 25 -0.20 -7.14 -13.82
N PRO A 26 -0.69 -7.84 -12.77
CA PRO A 26 0.02 -7.95 -11.49
C PRO A 26 1.39 -8.62 -11.59
N ARG A 27 1.68 -9.40 -12.66
CA ARG A 27 3.00 -10.02 -12.88
C ARG A 27 4.10 -9.02 -13.15
N LEU A 28 3.77 -7.75 -13.41
CA LEU A 28 4.75 -6.65 -13.48
C LEU A 28 5.40 -6.34 -12.12
N ARG A 29 4.90 -6.91 -11.01
CA ARG A 29 5.43 -6.90 -9.64
C ARG A 29 5.42 -5.56 -8.91
N GLY A 30 5.78 -4.46 -9.57
CA GLY A 30 5.82 -3.16 -8.90
C GLY A 30 6.27 -2.01 -9.79
N VAL A 31 6.07 -0.78 -9.30
CA VAL A 31 6.43 0.46 -9.99
C VAL A 31 7.29 1.31 -9.06
N ILE A 32 8.39 1.87 -9.60
CA ILE A 32 9.24 2.83 -8.89
C ILE A 32 8.96 4.22 -9.45
N LEU A 33 8.50 5.13 -8.58
CA LEU A 33 8.24 6.53 -8.93
C LEU A 33 9.36 7.42 -8.39
N ALA A 34 10.41 7.63 -9.19
CA ALA A 34 11.53 8.52 -8.83
C ALA A 34 11.18 9.98 -9.15
N ALA A 35 10.95 10.80 -8.12
CA ALA A 35 10.72 12.23 -8.28
C ALA A 35 11.08 13.02 -7.01
N PRO A 36 11.32 14.34 -7.08
CA PRO A 36 11.49 15.20 -5.92
C PRO A 36 10.29 15.21 -4.96
N ALA A 37 10.50 15.69 -3.74
CA ALA A 37 9.39 15.95 -2.82
C ALA A 37 8.43 16.99 -3.42
N GLY A 38 7.13 16.87 -3.13
CA GLY A 38 6.11 17.78 -3.67
C GLY A 38 5.58 17.42 -5.07
N THR A 39 6.16 16.47 -5.79
CA THR A 39 5.69 16.03 -7.12
C THR A 39 4.39 15.20 -7.10
N GLY A 40 3.76 14.98 -5.94
CA GLY A 40 2.44 14.33 -5.88
C GLY A 40 2.43 12.79 -5.95
N LYS A 41 3.58 12.10 -5.79
CA LYS A 41 3.69 10.62 -5.81
C LYS A 41 2.67 9.91 -4.92
N SER A 42 2.57 10.32 -3.64
CA SER A 42 1.61 9.73 -2.70
C SER A 42 0.17 10.08 -3.05
N SER A 43 -0.08 11.25 -3.64
CA SER A 43 -1.41 11.60 -4.14
C SER A 43 -1.83 10.72 -5.31
N LEU A 44 -0.88 10.36 -6.18
CA LEU A 44 -1.11 9.46 -7.31
C LEU A 44 -1.45 8.04 -6.83
N ALA A 45 -0.68 7.51 -5.89
CA ALA A 45 -0.93 6.19 -5.30
C ALA A 45 -2.32 6.11 -4.63
N ARG A 46 -2.71 7.13 -3.86
CA ARG A 46 -4.07 7.21 -3.26
C ARG A 46 -5.17 7.40 -4.29
N GLY A 47 -4.90 8.16 -5.35
CA GLY A 47 -5.83 8.32 -6.48
C GLY A 47 -6.10 7.00 -7.18
N LEU A 48 -5.07 6.14 -7.33
CA LEU A 48 -5.22 4.81 -7.93
C LEU A 48 -6.14 3.92 -7.09
N GLN A 49 -6.01 3.94 -5.76
CA GLN A 49 -6.89 3.17 -4.87
C GLN A 49 -8.38 3.44 -5.16
N ALA A 50 -8.74 4.71 -5.42
CA ALA A 50 -10.12 5.09 -5.73
C ALA A 50 -10.63 4.58 -7.09
N LEU A 51 -9.74 4.12 -7.97
CA LEU A 51 -10.09 3.52 -9.26
C LEU A 51 -10.22 2.00 -9.21
N LEU A 52 -9.60 1.35 -8.22
CA LEU A 52 -9.67 -0.10 -8.10
C LEU A 52 -11.10 -0.52 -7.70
N THR A 53 -11.65 -1.48 -8.44
CA THR A 53 -13.09 -1.83 -8.43
C THR A 53 -13.56 -2.39 -7.09
N ASP A 54 -12.64 -2.89 -6.28
CA ASP A 54 -12.94 -3.36 -4.94
C ASP A 54 -12.73 -2.24 -3.93
N ALA A 55 -13.82 -1.69 -3.40
CA ALA A 55 -13.78 -0.67 -2.34
C ALA A 55 -13.04 -1.16 -1.08
N ALA A 56 -12.81 -2.47 -0.96
CA ALA A 56 -12.03 -3.10 0.10
C ALA A 56 -10.54 -3.26 -0.23
N THR A 57 -10.04 -2.79 -1.38
CA THR A 57 -8.62 -2.94 -1.75
C THR A 57 -7.74 -2.26 -0.68
N PRO A 58 -6.93 -3.03 0.06
CA PRO A 58 -6.10 -2.47 1.10
C PRO A 58 -5.07 -1.50 0.50
N PHE A 59 -4.82 -0.40 1.22
CA PHE A 59 -3.74 0.53 0.89
C PHE A 59 -2.93 0.79 2.15
N VAL A 60 -1.66 0.40 2.14
CA VAL A 60 -0.79 0.49 3.31
C VAL A 60 0.39 1.40 3.01
N GLU A 61 0.44 2.55 3.70
CA GLU A 61 1.63 3.40 3.67
C GLU A 61 2.70 2.83 4.59
N LEU A 62 3.86 2.52 4.01
CA LEU A 62 5.03 2.03 4.76
C LEU A 62 5.90 3.19 5.23
N PRO A 63 6.06 3.37 6.55
CA PRO A 63 7.06 4.30 7.09
C PRO A 63 8.47 3.79 6.77
N ALA A 64 9.41 4.72 6.53
CA ALA A 64 10.81 4.36 6.30
C ALA A 64 11.48 3.70 7.52
N SER A 65 10.95 3.94 8.73
CA SER A 65 11.47 3.42 9.99
C SER A 65 10.75 2.15 10.49
N ILE A 66 9.97 1.47 9.63
CA ILE A 66 9.25 0.26 10.04
C ILE A 66 10.24 -0.88 10.37
N ASP A 67 9.98 -1.61 11.45
CA ASP A 67 10.77 -2.79 11.84
C ASP A 67 10.21 -4.09 11.23
N ALA A 68 10.94 -5.19 11.42
CA ALA A 68 10.57 -6.49 10.85
C ALA A 68 9.24 -7.04 11.40
N GLU A 69 8.94 -6.86 12.69
CA GLU A 69 7.70 -7.37 13.29
C GLU A 69 6.48 -6.62 12.76
N ASN A 70 6.58 -5.30 12.63
CA ASN A 70 5.52 -4.47 12.07
C ASN A 70 5.38 -4.62 10.55
N LEU A 71 6.43 -5.05 9.84
CA LEU A 71 6.41 -5.31 8.40
C LEU A 71 5.86 -6.70 8.07
N LEU A 72 6.48 -7.75 8.63
CA LEU A 72 6.23 -9.15 8.25
C LEU A 72 5.12 -9.82 9.06
N SER A 73 4.83 -9.34 10.27
CA SER A 73 4.01 -9.90 11.36
C SER A 73 4.86 -10.33 12.55
N GLY A 74 4.30 -10.22 13.75
CA GLY A 74 4.96 -10.55 15.01
C GLY A 74 4.07 -11.38 15.94
N LEU A 75 4.64 -11.85 17.04
CA LEU A 75 3.93 -12.62 18.06
C LEU A 75 3.38 -11.69 19.14
N ASP A 76 2.09 -11.80 19.46
CA ASP A 76 1.53 -11.18 20.64
C ASP A 76 1.80 -12.06 21.87
N LEU A 77 2.98 -11.90 22.47
CA LEU A 77 3.43 -12.70 23.62
C LEU A 77 2.46 -12.63 24.81
N PRO A 78 2.01 -11.44 25.27
CA PRO A 78 1.05 -11.35 26.38
C PRO A 78 -0.25 -12.10 26.10
N ALA A 79 -0.87 -11.88 24.93
CA ALA A 79 -2.11 -12.55 24.57
C ALA A 79 -1.91 -14.06 24.42
N SER A 80 -0.77 -14.49 23.87
CA SER A 80 -0.49 -15.90 23.66
C SER A 80 -0.30 -16.66 24.96
N LEU A 81 0.40 -16.06 25.92
CA LEU A 81 0.62 -16.65 27.24
C LEU A 81 -0.68 -16.68 28.06
N ALA A 82 -1.48 -15.62 28.00
CA ALA A 82 -2.76 -15.54 28.72
C ALA A 82 -3.79 -16.54 28.18
N GLY A 83 -3.84 -16.72 26.86
CA GLY A 83 -4.77 -17.64 26.20
C GLY A 83 -4.28 -19.09 26.08
N GLY A 84 -3.00 -19.36 26.38
CA GLY A 84 -2.38 -20.67 26.17
C GLY A 84 -2.33 -21.11 24.70
N ALA A 85 -2.51 -20.17 23.76
CA ALA A 85 -2.59 -20.41 22.33
C ALA A 85 -1.81 -19.32 21.58
N LEU A 86 -1.21 -19.66 20.45
CA LEU A 86 -0.41 -18.72 19.65
C LEU A 86 -1.29 -17.61 19.06
N VAL A 87 -1.00 -16.35 19.36
CA VAL A 87 -1.68 -15.16 18.83
C VAL A 87 -0.70 -14.35 17.98
N ILE A 88 -0.93 -14.31 16.65
CA ILE A 88 -0.10 -13.53 15.72
C ILE A 88 -0.71 -12.15 15.49
N ARG A 89 0.14 -11.12 15.50
CA ARG A 89 -0.19 -9.74 15.13
C ARG A 89 0.20 -9.50 13.68
N PRO A 90 -0.75 -9.23 12.76
CA PRO A 90 -0.46 -9.07 11.35
C PRO A 90 0.35 -7.79 11.07
N GLY A 91 1.44 -7.97 10.33
CA GLY A 91 2.30 -6.89 9.84
C GLY A 91 1.72 -6.15 8.65
N ALA A 92 2.45 -5.15 8.16
CA ALA A 92 2.03 -4.29 7.07
C ALA A 92 1.83 -5.05 5.75
N LEU A 93 2.67 -6.04 5.44
CA LEU A 93 2.50 -6.85 4.23
C LEU A 93 1.24 -7.72 4.29
N ALA A 94 0.93 -8.30 5.45
CA ALA A 94 -0.30 -9.06 5.63
C ALA A 94 -1.56 -8.17 5.49
N ARG A 95 -1.48 -6.91 5.93
CA ARG A 95 -2.57 -5.94 5.75
C ARG A 95 -2.68 -5.42 4.31
N ALA A 96 -1.60 -5.48 3.52
CA ALA A 96 -1.57 -5.06 2.13
C ALA A 96 -1.90 -6.19 1.15
N ASP A 97 -2.17 -7.41 1.63
CA ASP A 97 -2.43 -8.57 0.77
C ASP A 97 -3.61 -8.32 -0.19
N GLY A 98 -3.41 -8.61 -1.46
CA GLY A 98 -4.36 -8.30 -2.54
C GLY A 98 -4.55 -6.79 -2.82
N GLY A 99 -3.77 -5.92 -2.19
CA GLY A 99 -3.86 -4.47 -2.27
C GLY A 99 -2.60 -3.77 -2.78
N ILE A 100 -2.41 -2.53 -2.31
CA ILE A 100 -1.29 -1.64 -2.62
C ILE A 100 -0.47 -1.35 -1.36
#